data_AF-A0A355W3V5-F1
#
_entry.id   AF-A0A355W3V5-F1
#
_cell.length_a   1.000
_cell.length_b   1.000
_cell.length_c   1.000
_cell.angle_alpha   90.00
_cell.angle_beta   90.00
_cell.angle_gamma   90.00
#
_symmetry.space_group_name_H-M   'P 1'
#
loop_
_entity.id
_entity.type
_entity.pdbx_description
1 polymer ?
#
loop_
_entity_poly.entity_id
_entity_poly.type
_entity_poly.pdbx_seq_one_letter_code
_entity_poly.pdbx_strand_id
1 'polypeptide(L)'
;MKKNEIKLYEDSKIRTLWDCDAEKWYISIVDVIAVLTESLNPQVYWRVLKKRLLKEGNETVTNCNGLKMLAPDGKMRKTDVADTEQLFRLIQSIPSPKAEPFKLWLAQIASERLDEMQDPEISIDRALKQYLELGYSENWINQRLKSIE
;
A
#
# COMPACT_ATOMS: atom_id res chain seq x y z
N MET A 1 2.54 19.50 12.44
CA MET A 1 3.52 18.50 12.92
C MET A 1 3.86 17.56 11.77
N LYS A 2 5.12 17.45 11.34
CA LYS A 2 5.52 16.44 10.33
C LYS A 2 5.66 15.09 11.02
N LYS A 3 4.67 14.21 10.85
CA LYS A 3 4.77 12.80 11.26
C LYS A 3 5.43 12.03 10.12
N ASN A 4 6.75 11.88 10.19
CA ASN A 4 7.49 10.93 9.36
C ASN A 4 7.58 9.64 10.15
N GLU A 5 6.82 8.62 9.78
CA GLU A 5 6.91 7.30 10.40
C GLU A 5 7.76 6.37 9.53
N ILE A 6 8.64 5.60 10.16
CA ILE A 6 9.36 4.51 9.51
C ILE A 6 8.62 3.25 9.88
N LYS A 7 8.00 2.58 8.91
CA LYS A 7 7.41 1.27 9.11
C LYS A 7 8.45 0.20 8.79
N LEU A 8 8.61 -0.77 9.69
CA LEU A 8 9.48 -1.93 9.51
C LEU A 8 8.68 -3.01 8.77
N TYR A 9 9.20 -3.49 7.64
CA TYR A 9 8.70 -4.67 6.93
C TYR A 9 9.90 -5.56 6.65
N GLU A 10 9.87 -6.82 7.11
CA GLU A 10 11.00 -7.78 6.94
C GLU A 10 12.37 -7.15 7.27
N ASP A 11 12.50 -6.53 8.45
CA ASP A 11 13.71 -5.81 8.91
C ASP A 11 14.18 -4.62 8.04
N SER A 12 13.42 -4.29 7.00
CA SER A 12 13.69 -3.21 6.06
C SER A 12 12.91 -1.95 6.44
N LYS A 13 13.59 -0.81 6.44
CA LYS A 13 13.00 0.50 6.74
C LYS A 13 12.40 1.11 5.47
N ILE A 14 11.07 1.21 5.42
CA ILE A 14 10.37 1.91 4.34
C ILE A 14 10.05 3.33 4.82
N ARG A 15 10.53 4.35 4.09
CA ARG A 15 10.26 5.75 4.41
C ARG A 15 8.82 6.11 4.05
N THR A 16 8.11 6.71 5.00
CA THR A 16 6.78 7.28 4.77
C THR A 16 6.72 8.73 5.21
N LEU A 17 5.81 9.49 4.62
CA LEU A 17 5.57 10.90 4.89
C LEU A 17 4.06 11.13 4.93
N TRP A 18 3.55 11.66 6.05
CA TRP A 18 2.20 12.18 6.11
C TRP A 18 2.15 13.59 5.51
N ASP A 19 1.28 13.79 4.53
CA ASP A 19 0.94 15.10 4.00
C ASP A 19 -0.37 15.57 4.65
N CYS A 20 -0.27 16.67 5.41
CA CYS A 20 -1.42 17.25 6.10
C CYS A 20 -2.41 17.91 5.15
N ASP A 21 -1.94 18.47 4.03
CA ASP A 21 -2.80 19.24 3.12
C ASP A 21 -3.62 18.29 2.23
N ALA A 22 -3.01 17.17 1.83
CA ALA A 22 -3.66 16.14 1.04
C ALA A 22 -4.36 15.06 1.88
N GLU A 23 -4.19 15.06 3.21
CA GLU A 23 -4.64 14.02 4.14
C GLU A 23 -4.25 12.59 3.71
N LYS A 24 -3.03 12.45 3.19
CA LYS A 24 -2.53 11.21 2.58
C LYS A 24 -1.17 10.79 3.12
N TRP A 25 -0.96 9.48 3.17
CA TRP A 25 0.36 8.88 3.36
C TRP A 25 1.06 8.71 2.02
N TYR A 26 2.30 9.17 1.95
CA TYR A 26 3.22 8.95 0.84
C TYR A 26 4.32 8.00 1.23
N ILE A 27 4.65 7.09 0.32
CA ILE A 27 5.59 5.99 0.53
C ILE A 27 6.71 6.09 -0.51
N SER A 28 7.97 5.91 -0.09
CA SER A 28 9.11 5.89 -1.01
C SER A 28 9.05 4.70 -1.96
N ILE A 29 8.93 4.97 -3.27
CA ILE A 29 8.89 3.91 -4.30
C ILE A 29 10.20 3.12 -4.34
N VAL A 30 11.33 3.82 -4.21
CA VAL A 30 12.66 3.19 -4.26
C VAL A 30 12.86 2.22 -3.10
N ASP A 31 12.33 2.55 -1.91
CA ASP A 31 12.47 1.70 -0.73
C ASP A 31 11.64 0.42 -0.90
N VAL A 32 10.42 0.55 -1.44
CA VAL A 32 9.56 -0.61 -1.74
C VAL A 32 10.20 -1.49 -2.81
N ILE A 33 10.78 -0.91 -3.87
CA ILE A 33 11.52 -1.67 -4.87
C ILE A 33 12.71 -2.39 -4.23
N ALA A 34 13.46 -1.75 -3.33
CA ALA A 34 14.57 -2.39 -2.64
C ALA A 34 14.13 -3.64 -1.88
N VAL A 35 13.01 -3.55 -1.14
CA VAL A 35 12.43 -4.67 -0.38
C VAL A 35 11.93 -5.77 -1.30
N LEU A 36 11.14 -5.40 -2.32
CA LEU A 36 10.47 -6.37 -3.17
C LEU A 36 11.41 -7.01 -4.19
N THR A 37 12.51 -6.38 -4.59
CA THR A 37 13.36 -6.94 -5.66
C THR A 37 14.76 -7.30 -5.19
N GLU A 38 15.13 -6.97 -3.94
CA GLU A 38 16.49 -7.13 -3.40
C GLU A 38 17.59 -6.56 -4.33
N SER A 39 17.25 -5.53 -5.10
CA SER A 39 18.17 -4.99 -6.10
C SER A 39 19.30 -4.26 -5.40
N LEU A 40 20.54 -4.52 -5.82
CA LEU A 40 21.72 -3.76 -5.38
C LEU A 40 21.61 -2.27 -5.72
N ASN A 41 20.83 -1.91 -6.74
CA ASN A 41 20.58 -0.52 -7.13
C ASN A 41 19.09 -0.29 -7.46
N PRO A 42 18.24 -0.10 -6.44
CA PRO A 42 16.79 0.04 -6.61
C PRO A 42 16.41 1.32 -7.38
N GLN A 43 17.26 2.35 -7.37
CA GLN A 43 17.05 3.58 -8.14
C GLN A 43 17.19 3.33 -9.64
N VAL A 44 18.18 2.54 -10.05
CA VAL A 44 18.34 2.13 -11.45
C VAL A 44 17.21 1.22 -11.87
N TYR A 45 16.82 0.26 -11.02
CA TYR A 45 15.66 -0.60 -11.26
C TYR A 45 14.40 0.23 -11.50
N TRP A 46 14.11 1.19 -10.61
CA TRP A 46 12.97 2.09 -10.75
C TRP A 46 12.99 2.85 -12.07
N ARG A 47 14.13 3.41 -12.46
CA ARG A 47 14.27 4.15 -13.72
C ARG A 47 13.99 3.28 -14.95
N VAL A 48 14.41 2.00 -14.92
CA VAL A 48 14.14 1.05 -16.01
C VAL A 48 12.67 0.65 -16.02
N LEU A 49 12.08 0.33 -14.87
CA LEU A 49 10.66 0.00 -14.74
C LEU A 49 9.79 1.16 -15.22
N LYS A 50 10.08 2.39 -14.79
CA LYS A 50 9.40 3.62 -15.22
C LYS A 50 9.42 3.78 -16.74
N LYS A 51 10.57 3.56 -17.39
CA LYS A 51 10.70 3.62 -18.86
C LYS A 51 9.86 2.56 -19.56
N ARG A 52 9.83 1.33 -19.02
CA ARG A 52 9.00 0.24 -19.56
C ARG A 52 7.51 0.59 -19.48
N LEU A 53 7.07 1.02 -18.30
CA LEU A 53 5.67 1.39 -18.05
C LEU A 53 5.22 2.55 -18.93
N LEU A 54 6.05 3.58 -19.11
CA LEU A 54 5.76 4.67 -20.06
C LEU A 54 5.62 4.16 -21.51
N LYS A 55 6.46 3.22 -21.93
CA LYS A 55 6.38 2.63 -23.28
C LYS A 55 5.11 1.81 -23.48
N GLU A 56 4.60 1.19 -22.42
CA GLU A 56 3.35 0.43 -22.42
C GLU A 56 2.10 1.33 -22.29
N GLY A 57 2.26 2.66 -22.20
CA GLY A 57 1.16 3.60 -22.01
C GLY A 57 0.61 3.61 -20.57
N ASN A 58 1.34 3.05 -19.61
CA ASN A 58 0.93 3.02 -18.23
C ASN A 58 1.21 4.36 -17.53
N GLU A 59 0.14 5.10 -17.25
CA GLU A 59 0.21 6.45 -16.65
C GLU A 59 0.48 6.47 -15.14
N THR A 60 0.54 5.31 -14.46
CA THR A 60 0.80 5.27 -12.99
C THR A 60 2.10 5.98 -12.62
N VAL A 61 3.09 5.90 -13.50
CA VAL A 61 4.43 6.44 -13.27
C VAL A 61 4.58 7.91 -13.62
N THR A 62 3.60 8.48 -14.33
CA THR A 62 3.56 9.90 -14.70
C THR A 62 3.08 10.75 -13.53
N ASN A 63 2.25 10.19 -12.64
CA ASN A 63 1.66 10.86 -11.47
C ASN A 63 2.46 10.64 -10.17
N CYS A 64 3.68 10.13 -10.23
CA CYS A 64 4.50 9.99 -9.01
C CYS A 64 4.92 11.38 -8.52
N ASN A 65 4.49 11.73 -7.29
CA ASN A 65 4.91 12.97 -6.65
C ASN A 65 6.38 12.86 -6.25
N GLY A 66 7.15 13.92 -6.47
CA GLY A 66 8.53 13.99 -5.99
C GLY A 66 8.61 14.75 -4.68
N LEU A 67 8.59 14.06 -3.54
CA LEU A 67 8.66 14.69 -2.22
C LEU A 67 10.07 14.59 -1.62
N LYS A 68 10.41 15.56 -0.76
CA LYS A 68 11.69 15.52 -0.02
C LYS A 68 11.56 14.57 1.16
N MET A 69 12.35 13.49 1.14
CA MET A 69 12.46 12.53 2.24
C MET A 69 13.89 12.49 2.78
N LEU A 70 14.04 12.07 4.03
CA LEU A 70 15.35 11.86 4.65
C LEU A 70 16.04 10.68 3.96
N ALA A 71 17.23 10.88 3.41
CA ALA A 71 18.04 9.81 2.82
C ALA A 71 18.92 9.14 3.90
N PRO A 72 19.48 7.94 3.64
CA PRO A 72 20.33 7.23 4.60
C PRO A 72 21.56 8.02 5.09
N ASP A 73 22.04 8.97 4.30
CA ASP A 73 23.15 9.87 4.66
C ASP A 73 22.72 11.09 5.51
N GLY A 74 21.47 11.10 6.00
CA GLY A 74 20.92 12.16 6.83
C GLY A 74 20.50 13.43 6.07
N LYS A 75 20.62 13.46 4.74
CA LYS A 75 20.24 14.64 3.94
C LYS A 75 18.83 14.50 3.37
N MET A 76 18.10 15.61 3.31
CA MET A 76 16.79 15.64 2.64
C MET A 76 16.97 15.62 1.13
N ARG A 77 16.46 14.59 0.45
CA ARG A 77 16.51 14.48 -1.01
C ARG A 77 15.12 14.27 -1.60
N LYS A 78 14.93 14.81 -2.81
CA LYS A 78 13.73 14.55 -3.60
C LYS A 78 13.75 13.09 -4.05
N THR A 79 12.67 12.37 -3.78
CA THR A 79 12.48 10.98 -4.21
C THR A 79 11.07 10.82 -4.75
N ASP A 80 10.91 9.93 -5.73
CA ASP A 80 9.58 9.57 -6.20
C ASP A 80 8.85 8.82 -5.07
N VAL A 81 7.67 9.31 -4.75
CA VAL A 81 6.75 8.73 -3.77
C VAL A 81 5.42 8.36 -4.42
N ALA A 82 4.72 7.42 -3.81
CA ALA A 82 3.38 6.97 -4.20
C ALA A 82 2.45 7.02 -2.99
N ASP A 83 1.18 7.34 -3.21
CA ASP A 83 0.13 6.99 -2.24
C ASP A 83 -0.20 5.48 -2.30
N THR A 84 -1.10 5.02 -1.44
CA THR A 84 -1.43 3.59 -1.31
C THR A 84 -1.92 2.97 -2.62
N GLU A 85 -2.82 3.66 -3.34
CA GLU A 85 -3.39 3.15 -4.59
C GLU A 85 -2.33 3.08 -5.69
N GLN A 86 -1.56 4.16 -5.85
CA GLN A 86 -0.44 4.21 -6.79
C GLN A 86 0.58 3.11 -6.49
N LEU A 87 0.85 2.86 -5.21
CA LEU A 87 1.78 1.82 -4.79
C LEU A 87 1.27 0.42 -5.15
N PHE A 88 0.01 0.10 -4.89
CA PHE A 88 -0.57 -1.19 -5.26
C PHE A 88 -0.53 -1.42 -6.77
N ARG A 89 -0.88 -0.41 -7.57
CA ARG A 89 -0.79 -0.51 -9.03
C ARG A 89 0.65 -0.72 -9.51
N LEU A 90 1.61 -0.07 -8.86
CA LEU A 90 3.04 -0.28 -9.16
C LEU A 90 3.50 -1.71 -8.82
N ILE A 91 3.12 -2.24 -7.66
CA ILE A 91 3.50 -3.59 -7.20
C ILE A 91 3.06 -4.65 -8.22
N GLN A 92 1.88 -4.51 -8.82
CA GLN A 92 1.41 -5.41 -9.88
C GLN A 92 2.40 -5.53 -11.05
N SER A 93 3.11 -4.44 -11.35
CA SER A 93 4.07 -4.36 -12.46
C SER A 93 5.49 -4.83 -12.11
N ILE A 94 5.78 -5.19 -10.84
CA ILE A 94 7.10 -5.64 -10.41
C ILE A 94 7.22 -7.16 -10.63
N PRO A 95 8.10 -7.64 -11.54
CA PRO A 95 8.36 -9.06 -11.72
C PRO A 95 9.33 -9.56 -10.62
N SER A 96 8.81 -9.81 -9.42
CA SER A 96 9.58 -10.39 -8.32
C SER A 96 8.79 -11.44 -7.55
N PRO A 97 9.40 -12.58 -7.17
CA PRO A 97 8.79 -13.55 -6.28
C PRO A 97 8.31 -12.96 -4.94
N LYS A 98 8.97 -11.93 -4.41
CA LYS A 98 8.52 -11.27 -3.17
C LYS A 98 7.30 -10.38 -3.36
N ALA A 99 7.05 -9.92 -4.58
CA ALA A 99 5.82 -9.19 -4.89
C ALA A 99 4.62 -10.15 -5.03
N GLU A 100 4.85 -11.43 -5.32
CA GLU A 100 3.79 -12.39 -5.62
C GLU A 100 2.79 -12.61 -4.46
N PRO A 101 3.22 -12.78 -3.19
CA PRO A 101 2.29 -12.88 -2.07
C PRO A 101 1.35 -11.67 -1.97
N PHE A 102 1.86 -10.46 -2.24
CA PHE A 102 1.03 -9.25 -2.26
C PHE A 102 0.04 -9.24 -3.42
N LYS A 103 0.43 -9.72 -4.60
CA LYS A 103 -0.48 -9.79 -5.75
C LYS A 103 -1.59 -10.80 -5.53
N LEU A 104 -1.27 -11.97 -4.98
CA LEU A 104 -2.25 -12.99 -4.60
C LEU A 104 -3.20 -12.45 -3.54
N TRP A 105 -2.68 -11.76 -2.53
CA TRP A 105 -3.51 -11.12 -1.51
C TRP A 105 -4.45 -10.07 -2.12
N LEU A 106 -3.97 -9.21 -3.02
CA LEU A 106 -4.82 -8.24 -3.72
C LEU A 106 -5.88 -8.92 -4.59
N ALA A 107 -5.55 -10.02 -5.27
CA ALA A 107 -6.50 -10.81 -6.06
C ALA A 107 -7.58 -11.44 -5.16
N GLN A 108 -7.20 -11.96 -4.00
CA GLN A 108 -8.12 -12.53 -3.02
C GLN A 108 -9.10 -11.46 -2.51
N ILE A 109 -8.60 -10.28 -2.12
CA ILE A 109 -9.44 -9.17 -1.67
C ILE A 109 -10.40 -8.73 -2.79
N ALA A 110 -9.92 -8.64 -4.03
CA ALA A 110 -10.78 -8.29 -5.17
C ALA A 110 -11.88 -9.33 -5.41
N SER A 111 -11.58 -10.63 -5.27
CA SER A 111 -12.58 -11.70 -5.36
C SER A 111 -13.63 -11.57 -4.25
N GLU A 112 -13.20 -11.42 -3.00
CA GLU A 112 -14.10 -11.25 -1.86
C GLU A 112 -15.03 -10.04 -2.04
N ARG A 113 -14.51 -8.91 -2.55
CA ARG A 113 -15.34 -7.74 -2.86
C ARG A 113 -16.40 -8.04 -3.92
N LEU A 114 -16.10 -8.86 -4.93
CA LEU A 114 -17.08 -9.26 -5.93
C LEU A 114 -18.16 -10.16 -5.32
N ASP A 115 -17.78 -11.09 -4.45
CA ASP A 115 -18.72 -11.97 -3.75
C ASP A 115 -19.66 -11.15 -2.84
N GLU A 116 -19.12 -10.18 -2.10
CA GLU A 116 -19.90 -9.25 -1.26
C GLU A 116 -20.89 -8.38 -2.05
N MET A 117 -20.56 -8.04 -3.29
CA MET A 117 -21.47 -7.28 -4.16
C MET A 117 -22.66 -8.12 -4.60
N GLN A 118 -22.48 -9.44 -4.69
CA GLN A 118 -23.55 -10.39 -5.02
C GLN A 118 -24.36 -10.77 -3.79
N ASP A 119 -23.69 -10.90 -2.65
CA ASP A 119 -24.28 -11.24 -1.36
C ASP A 119 -23.75 -10.30 -0.25
N PRO A 120 -24.47 -9.21 0.04
CA PRO A 120 -24.09 -8.28 1.10
C PRO A 120 -24.01 -8.91 2.50
N GLU A 121 -24.64 -10.05 2.77
CA GLU A 121 -24.57 -10.72 4.09
C GLU A 121 -23.13 -11.14 4.43
N ILE A 122 -22.33 -11.51 3.42
CA ILE A 122 -20.89 -11.81 3.55
C ILE A 122 -20.12 -10.63 4.19
N SER A 123 -20.58 -9.39 3.97
CA SER A 123 -20.00 -8.20 4.60
C SER A 123 -20.32 -8.06 6.08
N ILE A 124 -21.53 -8.45 6.47
CA ILE A 124 -21.98 -8.43 7.86
C ILE A 124 -21.25 -9.52 8.64
N ASP A 125 -21.16 -10.73 8.09
CA ASP A 125 -20.47 -11.86 8.73
C ASP A 125 -18.98 -11.58 8.95
N ARG A 126 -18.32 -10.98 7.96
CA ARG A 126 -16.93 -10.55 8.10
C ARG A 126 -16.76 -9.47 9.16
N ALA A 127 -17.65 -8.47 9.22
CA ALA A 127 -17.60 -7.45 10.26
C ALA A 127 -17.78 -8.06 11.66
N LEU A 128 -18.73 -8.97 11.83
CA LEU A 128 -18.96 -9.69 13.08
C LEU A 128 -17.71 -10.46 13.51
N LYS A 129 -17.12 -11.24 12.59
CA LYS A 129 -15.88 -11.99 12.85
C LYS A 129 -14.72 -11.08 13.25
N GLN A 130 -14.52 -9.96 12.57
CA GLN A 130 -13.45 -9.00 12.90
C GLN A 130 -13.60 -8.41 14.30
N TYR A 131 -14.82 -8.05 14.71
CA TYR A 131 -15.05 -7.56 16.06
C TYR A 131 -14.84 -8.65 17.12
N LEU A 132 -15.23 -9.90 16.84
CA LEU A 132 -14.96 -11.02 17.74
C LEU A 132 -13.45 -11.25 17.91
N GLU A 133 -12.68 -11.20 16.82
CA GLU A 133 -11.21 -11.34 16.85
C GLU A 133 -10.51 -10.20 17.63
N LEU A 134 -11.10 -9.00 17.63
CA LEU A 134 -10.65 -7.88 18.45
C LEU A 134 -11.10 -7.99 19.93
N GLY A 135 -11.85 -9.03 20.30
CA GLY A 135 -12.26 -9.33 21.67
C GLY A 135 -13.55 -8.66 22.12
N TYR A 136 -14.35 -8.12 21.19
CA TYR A 136 -15.67 -7.56 21.53
C TYR A 136 -16.69 -8.68 21.78
N SER A 137 -17.64 -8.45 22.69
CA SER A 137 -18.71 -9.41 22.98
C SER A 137 -19.80 -9.38 21.90
N GLU A 138 -20.44 -10.53 21.65
CA GLU A 138 -21.55 -10.63 20.69
C GLU A 138 -22.67 -9.62 20.99
N ASN A 139 -23.00 -9.37 22.26
CA ASN A 139 -23.99 -8.38 22.65
C ASN A 139 -23.59 -6.96 22.22
N TRP A 140 -22.33 -6.58 22.38
CA TRP A 140 -21.84 -5.26 21.97
C TRP A 140 -21.86 -5.12 20.44
N ILE A 141 -21.45 -6.17 19.71
CA ILE A 141 -21.46 -6.22 18.25
C ILE A 141 -22.88 -6.11 17.72
N ASN A 142 -23.82 -6.87 18.28
CA ASN A 142 -25.23 -6.86 17.91
C ASN A 142 -25.87 -5.48 18.15
N GLN A 143 -25.54 -4.79 19.24
CA GLN A 143 -26.00 -3.41 19.46
C GLN A 143 -25.46 -2.46 18.38
N ARG A 144 -24.20 -2.62 17.97
CA ARG A 144 -23.59 -1.79 16.94
C ARG A 144 -24.19 -2.04 15.55
N LEU A 145 -24.42 -3.30 15.18
CA LEU A 145 -25.02 -3.67 13.90
C LEU A 145 -26.49 -3.25 13.80
N LYS A 146 -27.27 -3.38 14.90
CA LYS A 146 -28.68 -2.94 14.95
C LYS A 146 -28.84 -1.41 14.91
N SER A 147 -27.83 -0.66 15.32
CA SER A 147 -27.87 0.82 15.29
C SER A 147 -27.71 1.44 13.90
N ILE A 148 -27.61 0.61 12.84
CA ILE A 148 -27.47 1.06 11.44
C ILE A 148 -28.86 1.32 10.79
N GLU A 149 -29.95 1.21 11.54
CA GLU A 149 -31.33 1.49 11.11
C GLU A 149 -31.68 3.00 11.15
#